data_AF-X1B3K6-F1
#
_entry.id   AF-X1B3K6-F1
#
_cell.length_a   1.000
_cell.length_b   1.000
_cell.length_c   1.000
_cell.angle_alpha   90.00
_cell.angle_beta   90.00
_cell.angle_gamma   90.00
#
_symmetry.space_group_name_H-M   'P 1'
#
loop_
_entity.id
_entity.type
_entity.pdbx_description
1 polymer ?
#
loop_
_entity_poly.entity_id
_entity_poly.type
_entity_poly.pdbx_seq_one_letter_code
_entity_poly.pdbx_strand_id
1 'polypeptide(L)'
;YLLDCRIIVSGQHREMLDQMLEIFQINPDYDLNIMEQGQSLSNITKNSLPGIEKILKKERPSMVLVQGDTTTTFTGALAAFYQKIKIGHVEAGLRTHNKYYPFPEEVNRHLTSVLTDLHFTPTKKSCENLISEGVKREDIFISGNTVIDSLFLMIKENYIFREPLLKDKKMFDKKIILVGAKWRSVSTLVRWRFTSSGKG
;
A
#
# COMPACT_ATOMS: atom_id res chain seq x y z
N TYR A 1 -12.42 13.07 12.67
CA TYR A 1 -13.34 12.12 12.03
C TYR A 1 -12.70 10.76 12.12
N LEU A 2 -13.45 9.74 12.54
CA LEU A 2 -12.98 8.36 12.50
C LEU A 2 -13.09 7.87 11.06
N LEU A 3 -11.98 7.43 10.48
CA LEU A 3 -11.96 6.77 9.18
C LEU A 3 -12.52 5.36 9.38
N ASP A 4 -13.59 4.99 8.66
CA ASP A 4 -14.04 3.58 8.58
C ASP A 4 -13.10 2.86 7.61
N CYS A 5 -12.17 2.08 8.16
CA CYS A 5 -11.10 1.42 7.42
C CYS A 5 -11.38 -0.08 7.35
N ARG A 6 -11.19 -0.69 6.16
CA ARG A 6 -11.12 -2.16 6.02
C ARG A 6 -9.77 -2.59 5.51
N ILE A 7 -9.25 -3.67 6.08
CA ILE A 7 -7.95 -4.23 5.73
C ILE A 7 -8.18 -5.53 4.93
N ILE A 8 -7.67 -5.56 3.71
CA ILE A 8 -7.63 -6.76 2.87
C ILE A 8 -6.20 -7.25 2.82
N VAL A 9 -5.99 -8.49 3.27
CA VAL A 9 -4.73 -9.20 3.07
C VAL A 9 -4.88 -10.26 1.99
N SER A 10 -3.87 -10.40 1.14
CA SER A 10 -3.90 -11.42 0.09
C SER A 10 -3.61 -12.83 0.62
N GLY A 11 -2.84 -12.93 1.69
CA GLY A 11 -2.35 -14.21 2.19
C GLY A 11 -1.22 -14.81 1.36
N GLN A 12 -0.63 -14.09 0.39
CA GLN A 12 0.41 -14.60 -0.52
C GLN A 12 1.65 -15.18 0.22
N HIS A 13 1.97 -14.65 1.41
CA HIS A 13 3.01 -15.16 2.31
C HIS A 13 2.43 -15.40 3.70
N ARG A 14 1.68 -16.51 3.89
CA ARG A 14 0.89 -16.79 5.10
C ARG A 14 1.68 -16.62 6.40
N GLU A 15 2.79 -17.35 6.56
CA GLU A 15 3.55 -17.39 7.82
C GLU A 15 4.12 -16.03 8.20
N MET A 16 4.75 -15.33 7.24
CA MET A 16 5.36 -14.02 7.49
C MET A 16 4.31 -12.93 7.72
N LEU A 17 3.15 -13.05 7.06
CA LEU A 17 2.03 -12.15 7.25
C LEU A 17 1.41 -12.31 8.64
N ASP A 18 1.09 -13.56 9.04
CA ASP A 18 0.41 -13.85 10.31
C ASP A 18 1.26 -13.40 11.51
N GLN A 19 2.58 -13.66 11.50
CA GLN A 19 3.50 -13.17 12.53
C GLN A 19 3.48 -11.64 12.66
N MET A 20 3.35 -10.92 11.55
CA MET A 20 3.33 -9.47 11.56
C MET A 20 1.97 -8.93 12.02
N LEU A 21 0.86 -9.54 11.58
CA LEU A 21 -0.48 -9.21 12.05
C LEU A 21 -0.57 -9.35 13.57
N GLU A 22 0.03 -10.39 14.13
CA GLU A 22 0.13 -10.61 15.57
C GLU A 22 0.94 -9.52 16.27
N ILE A 23 2.15 -9.20 15.78
CA ILE A 23 3.01 -8.15 16.35
C ILE A 23 2.31 -6.80 16.41
N PHE A 24 1.55 -6.45 15.37
CA PHE A 24 0.87 -5.17 15.27
C PHE A 24 -0.58 -5.20 15.79
N GLN A 25 -1.05 -6.35 16.29
CA GLN A 25 -2.42 -6.57 16.76
C GLN A 25 -3.47 -6.14 15.72
N ILE A 26 -3.21 -6.43 14.44
CA ILE A 26 -4.13 -6.17 13.35
C ILE A 26 -4.95 -7.42 13.08
N ASN A 27 -6.27 -7.28 13.15
CA ASN A 27 -7.19 -8.27 12.63
C ASN A 27 -7.66 -7.81 11.24
N PRO A 28 -7.25 -8.48 10.15
CA PRO A 28 -7.74 -8.14 8.82
C PRO A 28 -9.23 -8.41 8.71
N ASP A 29 -9.99 -7.49 8.11
CA ASP A 29 -11.42 -7.69 7.83
C ASP A 29 -11.65 -8.75 6.76
N TYR A 30 -10.70 -8.87 5.84
CA TYR A 30 -10.76 -9.78 4.71
C TYR A 30 -9.41 -10.44 4.48
N ASP A 31 -9.46 -11.76 4.32
CA ASP A 31 -8.32 -12.58 3.92
C ASP A 31 -8.71 -13.33 2.64
N LEU A 32 -7.99 -13.06 1.55
CA LEU A 32 -8.22 -13.72 0.28
C LEU A 32 -7.69 -15.16 0.26
N ASN A 33 -6.77 -15.49 1.18
CA ASN A 33 -6.13 -16.79 1.32
C ASN A 33 -5.67 -17.40 -0.02
N ILE A 34 -5.00 -16.61 -0.85
CA ILE A 34 -4.69 -17.01 -2.23
C ILE A 34 -3.49 -17.95 -2.34
N MET A 35 -2.77 -18.25 -1.25
CA MET A 35 -1.50 -18.97 -1.30
C MET A 35 -1.68 -20.40 -1.83
N GLU A 36 -0.86 -20.74 -2.82
CA GLU A 36 -0.75 -22.09 -3.37
C GLU A 36 0.73 -22.47 -3.47
N GLN A 37 1.06 -23.77 -3.38
CA GLN A 37 2.43 -24.22 -3.62
C GLN A 37 2.82 -24.02 -5.10
N GLY A 38 4.04 -23.53 -5.35
CA GLY A 38 4.56 -23.34 -6.71
C GLY A 38 3.83 -22.25 -7.52
N GLN A 39 3.19 -21.30 -6.85
CA GLN A 39 2.32 -20.33 -7.49
C GLN A 39 3.08 -19.41 -8.47
N SER A 40 2.58 -19.33 -9.71
CA SER A 40 3.10 -18.40 -10.70
C SER A 40 2.61 -16.97 -10.46
N LEU A 41 3.28 -15.97 -11.05
CA LEU A 41 2.80 -14.58 -11.03
C LEU A 41 1.39 -14.44 -11.61
N SER A 42 1.09 -15.22 -12.66
CA SER A 42 -0.24 -15.27 -13.28
C SER A 42 -1.29 -15.83 -12.32
N ASN A 43 -0.95 -16.85 -11.53
CA ASN A 43 -1.86 -17.41 -10.52
C ASN A 43 -2.16 -16.39 -9.42
N ILE A 44 -1.15 -15.66 -8.94
CA ILE A 44 -1.34 -14.62 -7.91
C ILE A 44 -2.32 -13.56 -8.41
N THR A 45 -2.15 -13.06 -9.65
CA THR A 45 -3.07 -12.09 -10.24
C THR A 45 -4.47 -12.66 -10.41
N LYS A 46 -4.58 -13.87 -10.99
CA LYS A 46 -5.86 -14.57 -11.23
C LYS A 46 -6.65 -14.80 -9.95
N ASN A 47 -5.97 -15.16 -8.86
CA ASN A 47 -6.62 -15.48 -7.59
C ASN A 47 -6.91 -14.22 -6.76
N SER A 48 -6.07 -13.18 -6.85
CA SER A 48 -6.28 -11.91 -6.14
C SER A 48 -7.43 -11.09 -6.74
N LEU A 49 -7.45 -10.92 -8.07
CA LEU A 49 -8.30 -9.93 -8.73
C LEU A 49 -9.80 -10.10 -8.45
N PRO A 50 -10.40 -11.30 -8.63
CA PRO A 50 -11.83 -11.50 -8.39
C PRO A 50 -12.19 -11.35 -6.90
N GLY A 51 -11.30 -11.77 -6.01
CA GLY A 51 -11.47 -11.67 -4.57
C GLY A 51 -11.52 -10.21 -4.11
N ILE A 52 -10.56 -9.39 -4.55
CA ILE A 52 -10.55 -7.95 -4.28
C ILE A 52 -11.78 -7.29 -4.89
N GLU A 53 -12.09 -7.59 -6.17
CA GLU A 53 -13.23 -7.00 -6.85
C GLU A 53 -14.55 -7.24 -6.10
N LYS A 54 -14.77 -8.46 -5.61
CA LYS A 54 -15.95 -8.83 -4.81
C LYS A 54 -16.04 -7.99 -3.53
N ILE A 55 -14.92 -7.79 -2.84
CA ILE A 55 -14.89 -6.99 -1.59
C ILE A 55 -15.15 -5.51 -1.90
N LEU A 56 -14.54 -4.96 -2.94
CA LEU A 56 -14.75 -3.57 -3.35
C LEU A 56 -16.22 -3.30 -3.73
N LYS A 57 -16.88 -4.23 -4.43
CA LYS A 57 -18.32 -4.13 -4.74
C LYS A 57 -19.20 -4.14 -3.49
N LYS A 58 -18.81 -4.93 -2.48
CA LYS A 58 -19.51 -5.04 -1.19
C LYS A 58 -19.34 -3.77 -0.36
N GLU A 59 -18.11 -3.31 -0.19
CA GLU A 59 -17.77 -2.21 0.72
C GLU A 59 -17.96 -0.81 0.12
N ARG A 60 -17.89 -0.70 -1.22
CA ARG A 60 -18.02 0.56 -1.98
C ARG A 60 -17.18 1.71 -1.39
N PRO A 61 -15.87 1.52 -1.22
CA PRO A 61 -15.03 2.55 -0.61
C PRO A 61 -14.90 3.79 -1.49
N SER A 62 -14.62 4.93 -0.85
CA SER A 62 -14.22 6.15 -1.56
C SER A 62 -12.83 6.04 -2.16
N MET A 63 -11.96 5.23 -1.55
CA MET A 63 -10.57 5.08 -1.93
C MET A 63 -10.02 3.70 -1.56
N VAL A 64 -9.14 3.19 -2.40
CA VAL A 64 -8.27 2.05 -2.10
C VAL A 64 -6.83 2.53 -1.94
N LEU A 65 -6.22 2.20 -0.81
CA LEU A 65 -4.79 2.37 -0.58
C LEU A 65 -4.09 1.08 -0.95
N VAL A 66 -3.06 1.17 -1.78
CA VAL A 66 -2.17 0.05 -2.10
C VAL A 66 -0.75 0.38 -1.67
N GLN A 67 0.04 -0.62 -1.27
CA GLN A 67 1.37 -0.38 -0.71
C GLN A 67 2.45 -1.22 -1.38
N GLY A 68 3.52 -0.56 -1.83
CA GLY A 68 4.74 -1.22 -2.27
C GLY A 68 4.73 -1.63 -3.73
N ASP A 69 5.27 -2.80 -4.04
CA ASP A 69 5.65 -3.19 -5.41
C ASP A 69 5.28 -4.64 -5.79
N THR A 70 4.34 -5.26 -5.06
CA THR A 70 3.97 -6.65 -5.33
C THR A 70 2.90 -6.81 -6.38
N THR A 71 2.74 -8.05 -6.84
CA THR A 71 1.64 -8.43 -7.71
C THR A 71 0.28 -8.13 -7.05
N THR A 72 0.14 -8.31 -5.74
CA THR A 72 -1.06 -7.89 -5.00
C THR A 72 -1.27 -6.37 -5.05
N THR A 73 -0.20 -5.57 -4.95
CA THR A 73 -0.26 -4.09 -5.05
C THR A 73 -0.85 -3.67 -6.39
N PHE A 74 -0.26 -4.18 -7.47
CA PHE A 74 -0.75 -3.93 -8.82
C PHE A 74 -2.18 -4.44 -9.02
N THR A 75 -2.49 -5.65 -8.54
CA THR A 75 -3.82 -6.25 -8.70
C THR A 75 -4.89 -5.49 -7.91
N GLY A 76 -4.56 -4.98 -6.72
CA GLY A 76 -5.45 -4.14 -5.93
C GLY A 76 -5.77 -2.82 -6.62
N ALA A 77 -4.75 -2.16 -7.18
CA ALA A 77 -4.93 -0.96 -7.98
C ALA A 77 -5.77 -1.23 -9.22
N LEU A 78 -5.51 -2.33 -9.93
CA LEU A 78 -6.28 -2.73 -11.11
C LEU A 78 -7.76 -3.00 -10.79
N ALA A 79 -8.04 -3.69 -9.68
CA ALA A 79 -9.40 -3.96 -9.23
C ALA A 79 -10.17 -2.67 -8.88
N ALA A 80 -9.50 -1.72 -8.22
CA ALA A 80 -10.06 -0.41 -7.89
C ALA A 80 -10.33 0.43 -9.14
N PHE A 81 -9.38 0.43 -10.08
CA PHE A 81 -9.49 1.13 -11.36
C PHE A 81 -10.69 0.65 -12.17
N TYR A 82 -10.89 -0.67 -12.28
CA TYR A 82 -12.06 -1.26 -12.97
C TYR A 82 -13.39 -0.82 -12.38
N GLN A 83 -13.43 -0.47 -11.10
CA GLN A 83 -14.63 0.01 -10.41
C GLN A 83 -14.69 1.54 -10.31
N LYS A 84 -13.75 2.27 -10.93
CA LYS A 84 -13.64 3.73 -10.87
C LYS A 84 -13.54 4.27 -9.44
N ILE A 85 -12.85 3.53 -8.58
CA ILE A 85 -12.56 3.91 -7.19
C ILE A 85 -11.21 4.61 -7.16
N LYS A 86 -11.08 5.68 -6.38
CA LYS A 86 -9.80 6.41 -6.25
C LYS A 86 -8.72 5.53 -5.64
N ILE A 87 -7.47 5.73 -6.06
CA ILE A 87 -6.33 4.91 -5.65
C ILE A 87 -5.26 5.80 -5.02
N GLY A 88 -4.79 5.42 -3.83
CA GLY A 88 -3.60 5.97 -3.21
C GLY A 88 -2.48 4.93 -3.18
N HIS A 89 -1.28 5.28 -3.66
CA HIS A 89 -0.12 4.39 -3.64
C HIS A 89 0.87 4.82 -2.57
N VAL A 90 1.01 3.97 -1.55
CA VAL A 90 1.97 4.12 -0.46
C VAL A 90 3.31 3.49 -0.88
N GLU A 91 4.42 4.17 -0.60
CA GLU A 91 5.76 3.86 -1.12
C GLU A 91 5.90 4.06 -2.64
N ALA A 92 5.16 5.03 -3.18
CA ALA A 92 5.22 5.35 -4.60
C ALA A 92 6.60 5.89 -5.03
N GLY A 93 6.94 5.73 -6.31
CA GLY A 93 8.06 6.41 -6.95
C GLY A 93 9.46 5.79 -6.75
N LEU A 94 9.59 4.63 -6.10
CA LEU A 94 10.87 3.89 -6.11
C LEU A 94 11.14 3.32 -7.51
N ARG A 95 12.35 3.51 -8.04
CA ARG A 95 12.73 3.09 -9.39
C ARG A 95 14.15 2.54 -9.44
N THR A 96 14.33 1.45 -10.18
CA THR A 96 15.64 0.96 -10.61
C THR A 96 15.88 1.19 -12.10
N HIS A 97 14.81 1.47 -12.85
CA HIS A 97 14.79 1.58 -14.32
C HIS A 97 15.24 0.31 -15.04
N ASN A 98 15.24 -0.83 -14.33
CA ASN A 98 15.50 -2.15 -14.91
C ASN A 98 14.28 -3.04 -14.69
N LYS A 99 13.50 -3.26 -15.75
CA LYS A 99 12.25 -4.05 -15.70
C LYS A 99 12.44 -5.50 -15.22
N TYR A 100 13.65 -6.03 -15.27
CA TYR A 100 13.97 -7.39 -14.80
C TYR A 100 14.76 -7.39 -13.49
N TYR A 101 14.96 -6.23 -12.85
CA TYR A 101 15.66 -6.17 -11.58
C TYR A 101 15.22 -4.98 -10.71
N PRO A 102 14.57 -5.23 -9.56
CA PRO A 102 14.00 -6.51 -9.11
C PRO A 102 12.80 -6.95 -9.97
N PHE A 103 12.64 -8.27 -10.14
CA PHE A 103 11.56 -8.88 -10.93
C PHE A 103 10.57 -9.65 -10.04
N PRO A 104 9.25 -9.40 -10.16
CA PRO A 104 8.57 -8.49 -11.09
C PRO A 104 8.36 -7.05 -10.57
N GLU A 105 8.98 -6.71 -9.43
CA GLU A 105 8.61 -5.55 -8.63
C GLU A 105 8.77 -4.21 -9.34
N GLU A 106 9.81 -4.06 -10.18
CA GLU A 106 9.97 -2.83 -10.96
C GLU A 106 8.75 -2.57 -11.84
N VAL A 107 8.31 -3.56 -12.61
CA VAL A 107 7.13 -3.39 -13.49
C VAL A 107 5.87 -3.15 -12.68
N ASN A 108 5.66 -3.87 -11.58
CA ASN A 108 4.48 -3.71 -10.74
C ASN A 108 4.31 -2.27 -10.22
N ARG A 109 5.37 -1.64 -9.72
CA ARG A 109 5.28 -0.27 -9.20
C ARG A 109 5.13 0.79 -10.29
N HIS A 110 5.68 0.56 -11.48
CA HIS A 110 5.41 1.41 -12.66
C HIS A 110 3.93 1.34 -13.04
N LEU A 111 3.39 0.14 -13.24
CA LEU A 111 1.99 -0.06 -13.60
C LEU A 111 1.04 0.46 -12.53
N THR A 112 1.35 0.25 -11.25
CA THR A 112 0.57 0.79 -10.14
C THR A 112 0.55 2.31 -10.18
N SER A 113 1.69 2.95 -10.46
CA SER A 113 1.78 4.42 -10.51
C SER A 113 0.89 5.02 -11.59
N VAL A 114 0.74 4.35 -12.74
CA VAL A 114 -0.16 4.78 -13.84
C VAL A 114 -1.63 4.76 -13.42
N LEU A 115 -2.03 3.82 -12.56
CA LEU A 115 -3.40 3.68 -12.09
C LEU A 115 -3.73 4.61 -10.91
N THR A 116 -2.73 5.23 -10.30
CA THR A 116 -2.87 5.90 -9.00
C THR A 116 -3.30 7.35 -9.13
N ASP A 117 -4.22 7.80 -8.28
CA ASP A 117 -4.65 9.20 -8.17
C ASP A 117 -3.79 10.00 -7.18
N LEU A 118 -3.37 9.40 -6.05
CA LEU A 118 -2.50 10.03 -5.06
C LEU A 118 -1.24 9.21 -4.76
N HIS A 119 -0.07 9.83 -4.82
CA HIS A 119 1.21 9.15 -4.62
C HIS A 119 1.86 9.60 -3.31
N PHE A 120 1.99 8.68 -2.36
CA PHE A 120 2.69 8.90 -1.10
C PHE A 120 4.13 8.39 -1.23
N THR A 121 5.06 9.32 -1.44
CA THR A 121 6.46 9.02 -1.75
C THR A 121 7.34 9.09 -0.50
N PRO A 122 8.30 8.16 -0.35
CA PRO A 122 9.16 8.11 0.84
C PRO A 122 10.28 9.16 0.82
N THR A 123 10.68 9.65 -0.35
CA THR A 123 11.81 10.57 -0.52
C THR A 123 11.58 11.59 -1.64
N LYS A 124 12.34 12.68 -1.64
CA LYS A 124 12.37 13.64 -2.76
C LYS A 124 12.75 12.97 -4.08
N LYS A 125 13.70 12.04 -4.06
CA LYS A 125 14.11 11.25 -5.24
C LYS A 125 12.93 10.46 -5.82
N SER A 126 12.12 9.84 -4.96
CA SER A 126 10.92 9.12 -5.40
C SER A 126 9.88 10.05 -6.02
N CYS A 127 9.73 11.27 -5.50
CA CYS A 127 8.89 12.31 -6.09
C CYS A 127 9.39 12.72 -7.48
N GLU A 128 10.70 12.98 -7.62
CA GLU A 128 11.33 13.34 -8.90
C GLU A 128 11.15 12.25 -9.97
N ASN A 129 11.24 10.98 -9.58
CA ASN A 129 10.96 9.85 -10.48
C ASN A 129 9.53 9.87 -11.03
N LEU A 130 8.53 10.22 -10.21
CA LEU A 130 7.14 10.27 -10.66
C LEU A 130 6.88 11.49 -11.56
N ILE A 131 7.50 12.63 -11.23
CA ILE A 131 7.42 13.84 -12.05
C ILE A 131 8.02 13.58 -13.44
N SER A 132 9.16 12.88 -13.51
CA SER A 132 9.78 12.54 -14.81
C SER A 132 8.95 11.54 -15.63
N GLU A 133 8.09 10.77 -14.99
CA GLU A 133 7.11 9.89 -15.61
C GLU A 133 5.78 10.59 -15.98
N GLY A 134 5.66 11.89 -15.70
CA GLY A 134 4.50 12.73 -16.07
C GLY A 134 3.40 12.81 -15.02
N VAL A 135 3.62 12.31 -13.80
CA VAL A 135 2.69 12.50 -12.68
C VAL A 135 2.73 13.97 -12.25
N LYS A 136 1.55 14.58 -12.07
CA LYS A 136 1.45 15.97 -11.66
C LYS A 136 1.94 16.14 -10.23
N ARG A 137 2.68 17.22 -9.96
CA ARG A 137 3.21 17.52 -8.63
C ARG A 137 2.12 17.61 -7.55
N GLU A 138 0.93 18.09 -7.90
CA GLU A 138 -0.22 18.24 -7.01
C GLU A 138 -0.77 16.91 -6.47
N ASP A 139 -0.52 15.81 -7.19
CA ASP A 139 -0.96 14.46 -6.83
C ASP A 139 0.09 13.71 -5.96
N ILE A 140 1.27 14.33 -5.72
CA ILE A 140 2.40 13.70 -5.03
C ILE A 140 2.61 14.31 -3.64
N PHE A 141 2.68 13.46 -2.62
CA PHE A 141 2.89 13.83 -1.22
C PHE A 141 4.16 13.15 -0.70
N ILE A 142 5.12 13.92 -0.20
CA ILE A 142 6.34 13.37 0.40
C ILE A 142 6.06 13.13 1.88
N SER A 143 5.82 11.86 2.26
CA SER A 143 5.45 11.47 3.62
C SER A 143 6.60 10.85 4.44
N GLY A 144 7.76 10.61 3.80
CA GLY A 144 8.86 9.87 4.41
C GLY A 144 8.64 8.36 4.36
N ASN A 145 9.66 7.58 4.77
CA ASN A 145 9.55 6.13 4.89
C ASN A 145 8.89 5.76 6.24
N THR A 146 7.66 6.25 6.44
CA THR A 146 6.85 6.13 7.66
C THR A 146 5.63 5.25 7.41
N VAL A 147 5.74 4.32 6.47
CA VAL A 147 4.63 3.60 5.83
C VAL A 147 3.75 2.87 6.83
N ILE A 148 4.36 2.37 7.90
CA ILE A 148 3.67 1.85 9.08
C ILE A 148 3.21 3.03 9.93
N ASP A 149 4.11 3.82 10.50
CA ASP A 149 3.76 4.84 11.50
C ASP A 149 2.67 5.82 11.02
N SER A 150 2.71 6.32 9.80
CA SER A 150 1.70 7.23 9.24
C SER A 150 0.36 6.54 9.02
N LEU A 151 0.37 5.29 8.55
CA LEU A 151 -0.84 4.51 8.32
C LEU A 151 -1.47 4.06 9.66
N PHE A 152 -0.65 3.69 10.64
CA PHE A 152 -1.08 3.38 12.00
C PHE A 152 -1.54 4.62 12.76
N LEU A 153 -0.88 5.78 12.61
CA LEU A 153 -1.34 7.05 13.20
C LEU A 153 -2.69 7.49 12.62
N MET A 154 -2.94 7.24 11.33
CA MET A 154 -4.25 7.47 10.69
C MET A 154 -5.35 6.57 11.23
N ILE A 155 -5.02 5.31 11.58
CA ILE A 155 -5.99 4.32 12.08
C ILE A 155 -6.22 4.47 13.59
N LYS A 156 -5.19 4.83 14.37
CA LYS A 156 -5.23 4.74 15.83
C LYS A 156 -5.88 5.94 16.50
N GLU A 157 -5.51 7.19 16.19
CA GLU A 157 -6.15 8.38 16.79
C GLU A 157 -5.85 9.67 16.02
N ASN A 158 -6.89 10.50 15.79
CA ASN A 158 -6.85 11.96 15.60
C ASN A 158 -5.63 12.58 14.88
N TYR A 159 -5.11 11.94 13.83
CA TYR A 159 -4.00 12.51 13.06
C TYR A 159 -4.48 13.71 12.23
N ILE A 160 -3.90 14.88 12.49
CA ILE A 160 -4.17 16.10 11.72
C ILE A 160 -3.23 16.11 10.52
N PHE A 161 -3.77 15.86 9.33
CA PHE A 161 -3.04 16.06 8.08
C PHE A 161 -2.53 17.50 7.99
N ARG A 162 -1.20 17.65 7.88
CA ARG A 162 -0.57 18.97 7.72
C ARG A 162 -0.80 19.54 6.32
N GLU A 163 -1.01 18.68 5.33
CA GLU A 163 -1.24 19.05 3.93
C GLU A 163 -2.68 19.53 3.66
N PRO A 164 -2.88 20.75 3.13
CA PRO A 164 -4.22 21.33 2.91
C PRO A 164 -5.15 20.51 1.99
N LEU A 165 -4.60 19.83 0.98
CA LEU A 165 -5.37 19.00 0.05
C LEU A 165 -6.01 17.78 0.74
N LEU A 166 -5.34 17.23 1.76
CA LEU A 166 -5.86 16.13 2.59
C LEU A 166 -6.81 16.62 3.69
N LYS A 167 -7.07 17.93 3.78
CA LYS A 167 -8.09 18.50 4.67
C LYS A 167 -9.47 18.59 4.03
N ASP A 168 -9.60 18.36 2.71
CA ASP A 168 -10.91 18.31 2.08
C ASP A 168 -11.66 17.07 2.54
N LYS A 169 -12.58 17.30 3.47
CA LYS A 169 -13.35 16.26 4.19
C LYS A 169 -14.14 15.37 3.23
N LYS A 170 -14.56 15.90 2.07
CA LYS A 170 -15.31 15.15 1.05
C LYS A 170 -14.56 13.97 0.47
N MET A 171 -13.23 13.99 0.55
CA MET A 171 -12.38 12.89 0.07
C MET A 171 -12.49 11.62 0.92
N PHE A 172 -12.89 11.78 2.18
CA PHE A 172 -12.97 10.71 3.18
C PHE A 172 -14.37 10.53 3.77
N ASP A 173 -15.41 11.07 3.12
CA ASP A 173 -16.81 10.96 3.56
C ASP A 173 -17.34 9.50 3.55
N LYS A 174 -16.53 8.52 3.13
CA LYS A 174 -16.85 7.08 3.18
C LYS A 174 -15.61 6.23 3.47
N LYS A 175 -15.83 4.91 3.54
CA LYS A 175 -14.85 3.86 3.82
C LYS A 175 -13.57 3.94 2.97
N ILE A 176 -12.43 3.65 3.59
CA ILE A 176 -11.13 3.44 2.93
C ILE A 176 -10.77 1.96 3.03
N ILE A 177 -10.23 1.38 1.95
CA ILE A 177 -9.72 0.01 1.96
C ILE A 177 -8.23 -0.01 1.72
N LEU A 178 -7.47 -0.66 2.60
CA LEU A 178 -6.05 -0.93 2.39
C LEU A 178 -5.85 -2.33 1.81
N VAL A 179 -5.05 -2.43 0.74
CA VAL A 179 -4.65 -3.67 0.10
C VAL A 179 -3.12 -3.74 0.08
N GLY A 180 -2.51 -4.73 0.73
CA GLY A 180 -1.05 -4.84 0.75
C GLY A 180 -0.52 -6.22 1.12
N ALA A 181 0.61 -6.58 0.51
CA ALA A 181 1.52 -7.62 0.99
C ALA A 181 2.92 -7.38 0.39
N LYS A 182 3.88 -6.92 1.22
CA LYS A 182 5.35 -7.18 1.24
C LYS A 182 6.06 -6.09 2.03
N TRP A 183 6.65 -6.47 3.17
CA TRP A 183 7.18 -5.55 4.19
C TRP A 183 8.72 -5.55 4.27
N ARG A 184 9.42 -5.48 3.13
CA ARG A 184 10.89 -5.63 3.11
C ARG A 184 11.70 -4.45 3.69
N SER A 185 11.06 -3.46 4.31
CA SER A 185 11.73 -2.25 4.86
C SER A 185 11.82 -2.19 6.40
N VAL A 186 11.31 -3.19 7.14
CA VAL A 186 11.35 -3.18 8.63
C VAL A 186 12.69 -3.68 9.21
N SER A 187 13.53 -4.34 8.42
CA SER A 187 14.85 -4.81 8.87
C SER A 187 15.78 -3.68 9.32
N THR A 188 15.58 -2.46 8.82
CA THR A 188 16.34 -1.28 9.25
C THR A 188 15.89 -0.76 10.62
N LEU A 189 14.62 -0.97 10.99
CA LEU A 189 14.04 -0.55 12.29
C LEU A 189 14.40 -1.52 13.42
N VAL A 190 14.47 -2.82 13.15
CA VAL A 190 14.95 -3.81 14.13
C VAL A 190 16.41 -3.53 14.50
N ARG A 191 17.25 -3.10 13.54
CA ARG A 191 18.66 -2.78 13.83
C ARG A 191 18.86 -1.52 14.68
N TRP A 192 17.93 -0.58 14.65
CA TRP A 192 17.98 0.64 15.46
C TRP A 192 17.46 0.42 16.89
N ARG A 193 16.52 -0.51 17.08
CA ARG A 193 15.98 -0.88 18.39
C ARG A 193 16.95 -1.73 19.24
N PHE A 194 17.92 -2.41 18.62
CA PHE A 194 18.95 -3.19 19.32
C PHE A 194 20.28 -2.45 19.56
N THR A 195 20.50 -1.27 18.99
CA THR A 195 21.75 -0.50 19.18
C THR A 195 21.59 0.71 20.11
N SER A 196 20.37 1.01 20.57
CA SER A 196 20.07 2.13 21.48
C SER A 196 19.76 1.71 22.92
N SER A 197 19.82 0.41 23.24
CA SER A 197 19.65 -0.13 24.61
C SER A 197 20.95 -0.72 25.17
N GLY A 198 22.02 0.06 25.16
CA GLY A 198 23.36 -0.36 25.61
C GLY A 198 24.19 0.80 26.16
N LYS A 199 23.64 1.56 27.12
CA LYS A 199 24.41 2.31 28.12
C LYS A 199 23.65 2.27 29.45
N GLY A 200 23.95 1.23 30.21
CA GLY A 200 23.90 1.15 31.66
C GLY A 200 25.21 0.55 32.09
#